data_AF-A0A6C0DCW7-F1
#
_entry.id   AF-A0A6C0DCW7-F1
#
_cell.length_a   1.000
_cell.length_b   1.000
_cell.length_c   1.000
_cell.angle_alpha   90.00
_cell.angle_beta   90.00
_cell.angle_gamma   90.00
#
_symmetry.space_group_name_H-M   'P 1'
#
loop_
_entity.id
_entity.type
_entity.pdbx_description
1 polymer ?
#
loop_
_entity_poly.entity_id
_entity_poly.type
_entity_poly.pdbx_seq_one_letter_code
_entity_poly.pdbx_strand_id
1 'polypeptide(L)'
;MQLNRLTHTRDDSCGLQQYFKQSVGPGQYVTTNLVQDAKEVNPLAVQEYMLYPREGFGLNNASIDSDSVLRNQPEFKSNRCLIRAQARPFLSVPYMGGGRGNPDVESLLLHSEQVREGKECGTITEMGFDGVFTPMIPNLKENIQNANNLITEDASPGWIRGGLPSRAYIRDVNC
;
A
#
# COMPACT_ATOMS: atom_id res chain seq x y z
N MET A 1 -1.16 0.61 80.18
CA MET A 1 -1.15 -0.87 80.22
C MET A 1 -1.11 -1.28 81.68
N GLN A 2 -2.21 -1.79 82.24
CA GLN A 2 -2.29 -2.17 83.66
C GLN A 2 -1.74 -3.60 83.81
N LEU A 3 -0.55 -3.73 84.41
CA LEU A 3 0.24 -4.97 84.43
C LEU A 3 -0.31 -6.08 85.37
N ASN A 4 -1.31 -5.77 86.21
CA ASN A 4 -1.64 -6.60 87.38
C ASN A 4 -2.88 -7.51 87.23
N ARG A 5 -3.35 -7.80 86.01
CA ARG A 5 -4.51 -8.69 85.79
C ARG A 5 -4.28 -9.81 84.78
N LEU A 6 -3.05 -10.02 84.34
CA LEU A 6 -2.71 -10.98 83.29
C LEU A 6 -1.88 -12.11 83.92
N THR A 7 -2.53 -13.11 84.49
CA THR A 7 -1.84 -14.26 85.09
C THR A 7 -1.74 -15.44 84.11
N HIS A 8 -2.53 -15.44 83.03
CA HIS A 8 -2.50 -16.45 81.99
C HIS A 8 -2.31 -15.85 80.60
N THR A 9 -1.74 -16.64 79.69
CA THR A 9 -1.59 -16.30 78.25
C THR A 9 -2.91 -16.03 77.54
N ARG A 10 -4.04 -16.46 78.10
CA ARG A 10 -5.40 -16.20 77.59
C ARG A 10 -5.91 -14.80 77.93
N ASP A 11 -5.32 -14.16 78.94
CA ASP A 11 -5.72 -12.81 79.36
C ASP A 11 -5.05 -11.73 78.49
N ASP A 12 -3.97 -12.10 77.76
CA ASP A 12 -3.32 -11.23 76.80
C ASP A 12 -4.32 -10.74 75.75
N SER A 13 -4.14 -9.51 75.26
CA SER A 13 -5.02 -8.92 74.24
C SER A 13 -5.17 -9.81 73.01
N CYS A 14 -4.09 -10.47 72.57
CA CYS A 14 -4.09 -11.42 71.47
C CYS A 14 -4.92 -12.69 71.81
N GLY A 15 -4.80 -13.20 73.04
CA GLY A 15 -5.54 -14.38 73.51
C GLY A 15 -7.06 -14.11 73.63
N LEU A 16 -7.43 -12.96 74.20
CA LEU A 16 -8.82 -12.51 74.26
C LEU A 16 -9.40 -12.31 72.86
N GLN A 17 -8.69 -11.61 71.96
CA GLN A 17 -9.13 -11.39 70.58
C GLN A 17 -9.33 -12.71 69.82
N GLN A 18 -8.40 -13.66 69.97
CA GLN A 18 -8.51 -14.97 69.32
C GLN A 18 -9.69 -15.77 69.87
N TYR A 19 -9.92 -15.74 71.19
CA TYR A 19 -11.08 -16.39 71.80
C TYR A 19 -12.41 -15.79 71.31
N PHE A 20 -12.51 -14.46 71.25
CA PHE A 20 -13.70 -13.79 70.70
C PHE A 20 -13.88 -14.12 69.22
N LYS A 21 -12.82 -14.11 68.42
CA LYS A 21 -12.86 -14.44 66.99
C LYS A 21 -13.31 -15.88 66.75
N GLN A 22 -12.82 -16.84 67.55
CA GLN A 22 -13.26 -18.24 67.48
C GLN A 22 -14.70 -18.43 67.96
N SER A 23 -15.13 -17.68 68.97
CA SER A 23 -16.51 -17.75 69.50
C SER A 23 -17.53 -17.15 68.54
N VAL A 24 -17.20 -16.02 67.90
CA VAL A 24 -18.08 -15.28 66.99
C VAL A 24 -18.04 -15.85 65.57
N GLY A 25 -16.92 -16.41 65.14
CA GLY A 25 -16.69 -16.89 63.77
C GLY A 25 -17.81 -17.78 63.18
N PRO A 26 -18.28 -18.83 63.88
CA PRO A 26 -19.34 -19.69 63.37
C PRO A 26 -20.67 -18.96 63.11
N GLY A 27 -21.05 -18.04 64.00
CA GLY A 27 -22.28 -17.25 63.85
C GLY A 27 -22.16 -16.10 62.85
N GLN A 28 -20.94 -15.57 62.71
CA GLN A 28 -20.64 -14.51 61.75
C GLN A 28 -20.77 -15.02 60.32
N TYR A 29 -20.27 -16.23 60.01
CA TYR A 29 -20.37 -16.79 58.65
C TYR A 29 -21.83 -16.91 58.16
N VAL A 30 -22.76 -17.23 59.07
CA VAL A 30 -24.19 -17.39 58.75
C VAL A 30 -24.90 -16.04 58.53
N THR A 31 -24.42 -14.97 59.17
CA THR A 31 -25.06 -13.65 59.13
C THR A 31 -24.35 -12.65 58.21
N THR A 32 -23.12 -12.94 57.79
CA THR A 32 -22.40 -12.09 56.84
C THR A 32 -22.98 -12.22 55.46
N ASN A 33 -23.29 -11.08 54.84
CA ASN A 33 -23.50 -11.02 53.41
C ASN A 33 -22.18 -11.38 52.71
N LEU A 34 -22.20 -12.45 51.91
CA LEU A 34 -21.03 -12.93 51.16
C LEU A 34 -20.74 -12.07 49.91
N VAL A 35 -21.62 -11.12 49.59
CA VAL A 35 -21.39 -10.11 48.57
C VAL A 35 -20.52 -9.00 49.16
N GLN A 36 -19.26 -8.94 48.74
CA GLN A 36 -18.31 -7.90 49.15
C GLN A 36 -18.69 -6.53 48.55
N ASP A 37 -18.34 -5.44 49.24
CA ASP A 37 -18.54 -4.09 48.73
C ASP A 37 -17.62 -3.86 47.52
N ALA A 38 -18.21 -3.46 46.39
CA ALA A 38 -17.48 -3.16 45.16
C ALA A 38 -16.44 -2.05 45.36
N LYS A 39 -16.63 -1.14 46.31
CA LYS A 39 -15.64 -0.09 46.62
C LYS A 39 -14.32 -0.63 47.17
N GLU A 40 -14.36 -1.77 47.85
CA GLU A 40 -13.17 -2.42 48.39
C GLU A 40 -12.54 -3.38 47.37
N VAL A 41 -13.36 -4.14 46.64
CA VAL A 41 -12.88 -5.16 45.70
C VAL A 41 -12.33 -4.57 44.40
N ASN A 42 -12.97 -3.53 43.85
CA ASN A 42 -12.55 -2.93 42.57
C ASN A 42 -11.11 -2.39 42.57
N PRO A 43 -10.66 -1.60 43.57
CA PRO A 43 -9.28 -1.13 43.58
C PRO A 43 -8.27 -2.28 43.77
N LEU A 44 -8.62 -3.32 44.54
CA LEU A 44 -7.78 -4.51 44.68
C LEU A 44 -7.64 -5.27 43.35
N ALA A 45 -8.75 -5.46 42.63
CA ALA A 45 -8.74 -6.14 41.34
C ALA A 45 -7.96 -5.36 40.27
N VAL A 46 -8.02 -4.03 40.28
CA VAL A 46 -7.26 -3.16 39.35
C VAL A 46 -5.76 -3.16 39.64
N GLN A 47 -5.35 -3.39 40.90
CA GLN A 47 -3.93 -3.49 41.27
C GLN A 47 -3.27 -4.79 40.78
N GLU A 48 -4.07 -5.82 40.50
CA GLU A 48 -3.58 -7.13 40.05
C GLU A 48 -3.49 -7.19 38.52
N TYR A 49 -2.26 -7.15 37.99
CA TYR A 49 -1.99 -7.11 36.54
C TYR A 49 -2.52 -8.32 35.73
N MET A 50 -2.75 -9.47 36.39
CA MET A 50 -3.24 -10.69 35.73
C MET A 50 -4.75 -10.89 35.83
N LEU A 51 -5.46 -10.01 36.55
CA LEU A 51 -6.90 -10.10 36.72
C LEU A 51 -7.58 -8.94 36.00
N TYR A 52 -8.44 -9.27 35.05
CA TYR A 52 -9.37 -8.29 34.51
C TYR A 52 -10.60 -8.26 35.44
N PRO A 53 -10.90 -7.14 36.11
CA PRO A 53 -12.12 -7.03 36.90
C PRO A 53 -13.30 -7.26 35.96
N ARG A 54 -14.03 -8.36 36.16
CA ARG A 54 -15.32 -8.55 35.53
C ARG A 54 -16.28 -7.63 36.27
N GLU A 55 -16.83 -6.65 35.56
CA GLU A 55 -18.05 -5.99 36.03
C GLU A 55 -19.07 -7.11 36.28
N GLY A 56 -19.58 -7.19 37.50
CA GLY A 56 -20.55 -8.21 37.88
C GLY A 56 -21.85 -8.09 37.10
N PHE A 57 -22.91 -8.69 37.63
CA PHE A 57 -24.25 -8.48 37.08
C PHE A 57 -24.76 -7.10 37.49
N GLY A 58 -24.27 -6.05 36.82
CA GLY A 58 -24.73 -4.68 37.00
C GLY A 58 -23.71 -3.71 37.60
N LEU A 59 -24.14 -2.48 37.86
CA LEU A 59 -23.29 -1.40 38.41
C LEU A 59 -22.94 -1.61 39.90
N ASN A 60 -23.82 -2.30 40.65
CA ASN A 60 -23.61 -2.65 42.06
C ASN A 60 -24.32 -3.96 42.40
N ASN A 61 -23.56 -4.96 42.87
CA ASN A 61 -24.09 -6.28 43.22
C ASN A 61 -25.11 -6.23 44.36
N ALA A 62 -24.99 -5.29 45.30
CA ALA A 62 -25.92 -5.17 46.43
C ALA A 62 -27.31 -4.67 46.01
N SER A 63 -27.42 -4.02 44.84
CA SER A 63 -28.65 -3.45 44.33
C SER A 63 -28.99 -3.98 42.93
N ILE A 64 -28.64 -5.24 42.67
CA ILE A 64 -28.79 -5.90 41.37
C ILE A 64 -30.21 -5.83 40.82
N ASP A 65 -31.22 -5.96 41.68
CA ASP A 65 -32.63 -5.91 41.28
C ASP A 65 -33.00 -4.53 40.75
N SER A 66 -32.53 -3.46 41.39
CA SER A 66 -32.79 -2.09 40.95
C SER A 66 -32.11 -1.76 39.61
N ASP A 67 -30.87 -2.23 39.41
CA ASP A 67 -30.17 -2.06 38.13
C ASP A 67 -30.82 -2.91 37.03
N SER A 68 -31.23 -4.13 37.37
CA SER A 68 -31.94 -5.03 36.45
C SER A 68 -33.28 -4.45 36.02
N VAL A 69 -34.02 -3.81 36.93
CA VAL A 69 -35.24 -3.08 36.58
C VAL A 69 -34.91 -2.00 35.57
N LEU A 70 -33.98 -1.08 35.85
CA LEU A 70 -33.64 0.03 34.94
C LEU A 70 -33.16 -0.45 33.57
N ARG A 71 -32.31 -1.51 33.51
CA ARG A 71 -31.79 -2.07 32.26
C ARG A 71 -32.86 -2.78 31.43
N ASN A 72 -33.75 -3.51 32.08
CA ASN A 72 -34.76 -4.32 31.40
C ASN A 72 -36.08 -3.59 31.19
N GLN A 73 -36.25 -2.41 31.80
CA GLN A 73 -37.47 -1.61 31.75
C GLN A 73 -37.83 -1.27 30.30
N PRO A 74 -38.99 -1.73 29.80
CA PRO A 74 -39.37 -1.60 28.40
C PRO A 74 -39.57 -0.14 27.97
N GLU A 75 -39.89 0.77 28.90
CA GLU A 75 -40.10 2.20 28.62
C GLU A 75 -38.79 2.95 28.31
N PHE A 76 -37.64 2.47 28.82
CA PHE A 76 -36.31 3.08 28.57
C PHE A 76 -35.57 2.44 27.40
N LYS A 77 -36.17 1.43 26.75
CA LYS A 77 -35.62 0.90 25.51
C LYS A 77 -35.84 1.96 24.44
N SER A 78 -34.75 2.55 23.94
CA SER A 78 -34.75 3.10 22.60
C SER A 78 -35.12 1.94 21.68
N ASN A 79 -36.40 1.84 21.33
CA ASN A 79 -36.82 1.03 20.21
C ASN A 79 -36.10 1.64 19.01
N ARG A 80 -34.90 1.15 18.70
CA ARG A 80 -34.22 1.36 17.42
C ARG A 80 -35.06 0.66 16.35
N CYS A 81 -36.27 1.14 16.13
CA CYS A 81 -36.93 0.98 14.87
C CYS A 81 -36.01 1.67 13.87
N LEU A 82 -35.45 0.89 12.95
CA LEU A 82 -34.82 1.42 11.76
C LEU A 82 -35.92 2.15 10.97
N ILE A 83 -36.18 3.41 11.31
CA ILE A 83 -37.25 4.25 10.73
C ILE A 83 -37.03 4.55 9.24
N ARG A 84 -35.93 4.06 8.67
CA ARG A 84 -35.64 4.12 7.25
C ARG A 84 -35.21 2.75 6.78
N ALA A 85 -36.16 1.95 6.31
CA ALA A 85 -35.88 0.85 5.39
C ALA A 85 -35.49 1.44 4.01
N GLN A 86 -34.43 2.25 3.99
CA GLN A 86 -33.81 2.60 2.72
C GLN A 86 -32.99 1.39 2.33
N ALA A 87 -33.32 0.79 1.19
CA ALA A 87 -32.45 -0.19 0.59
C ALA A 87 -31.06 0.42 0.43
N ARG A 88 -30.03 -0.38 0.68
CA ARG A 88 -28.64 0.01 0.35
C ARG A 88 -28.60 0.47 -1.12
N PRO A 89 -27.79 1.48 -1.46
CA PRO A 89 -27.71 1.98 -2.84
C PRO A 89 -27.35 0.90 -3.88
N PHE A 90 -26.73 -0.20 -3.46
CA PHE A 90 -26.35 -1.34 -4.30
C PHE A 90 -27.00 -2.63 -3.80
N LEU A 91 -27.74 -3.32 -4.67
CA LEU A 91 -28.46 -4.56 -4.33
C LEU A 91 -27.52 -5.73 -4.02
N SER A 92 -26.33 -5.78 -4.62
CA SER A 92 -25.34 -6.85 -4.47
C SER A 92 -23.92 -6.28 -4.51
N VAL A 93 -22.93 -7.16 -4.34
CA VAL A 93 -21.52 -6.79 -4.50
C VAL A 93 -21.22 -6.56 -5.99
N PRO A 94 -20.61 -5.42 -6.38
CA PRO A 94 -20.21 -5.17 -7.76
C PRO A 94 -19.01 -6.04 -8.18
N TYR A 95 -18.78 -6.17 -9.48
CA TYR A 95 -17.63 -6.90 -10.01
C TYR A 95 -16.30 -6.29 -9.51
N MET A 96 -15.50 -7.08 -8.79
CA MET A 96 -14.23 -6.63 -8.18
C MET A 96 -12.97 -7.04 -8.97
N GLY A 97 -13.11 -7.48 -10.23
CA GLY A 97 -11.97 -8.01 -10.99
C GLY A 97 -10.87 -6.98 -11.28
N GLY A 98 -11.17 -5.68 -11.25
CA GLY A 98 -10.17 -4.61 -11.39
C GLY A 98 -9.34 -4.33 -10.13
N GLY A 99 -9.69 -4.94 -8.99
CA GLY A 99 -9.05 -4.68 -7.70
C GLY A 99 -9.22 -3.22 -7.24
N ARG A 100 -8.40 -2.81 -6.28
CA ARG A 100 -8.42 -1.46 -5.71
C ARG A 100 -7.79 -0.41 -6.65
N GLY A 101 -6.94 -0.83 -7.59
CA GLY A 101 -6.10 0.07 -8.38
C GLY A 101 -5.05 0.83 -7.54
N ASN A 102 -4.12 1.49 -8.22
CA ASN A 102 -3.23 2.47 -7.60
C ASN A 102 -3.44 3.83 -8.29
N PRO A 103 -4.14 4.79 -7.65
CA PRO A 103 -4.51 6.05 -8.28
C PRO A 103 -3.29 6.91 -8.64
N ASP A 104 -2.20 6.81 -7.88
CA ASP A 104 -0.98 7.58 -8.15
C ASP A 104 -0.31 7.09 -9.44
N VAL A 105 -0.24 5.77 -9.62
CA VAL A 105 0.32 5.17 -10.84
C VAL A 105 -0.61 5.41 -12.04
N GLU A 106 -1.93 5.27 -11.85
CA GLU A 106 -2.90 5.51 -12.91
C GLU A 106 -2.86 6.96 -13.38
N SER A 107 -2.82 7.92 -12.45
CA SER A 107 -2.73 9.35 -12.78
C SER A 107 -1.44 9.68 -13.53
N LEU A 108 -0.30 9.11 -13.12
CA LEU A 108 0.98 9.25 -13.81
C LEU A 108 0.94 8.70 -15.24
N LEU A 109 0.29 7.56 -15.46
CA LEU A 109 0.17 6.94 -16.79
C LEU A 109 -0.81 7.70 -17.69
N LEU A 110 -1.94 8.15 -17.16
CA LEU A 110 -2.96 8.89 -17.92
C LEU A 110 -2.50 10.31 -18.28
N HIS A 111 -1.80 10.97 -17.36
CA HIS A 111 -1.34 12.35 -17.49
C HIS A 111 0.17 12.44 -17.54
N SER A 112 0.83 11.43 -18.13
CA SER A 112 2.27 11.45 -18.29
C SER A 112 2.70 12.71 -19.02
N GLU A 113 3.84 13.28 -18.62
CA GLU A 113 4.39 14.44 -19.28
C GLU A 113 4.60 14.15 -20.77
N GLN A 114 4.01 14.99 -21.63
CA GLN A 114 4.31 14.96 -23.05
C GLN A 114 5.70 15.57 -23.24
N VAL A 115 6.71 14.71 -23.46
CA VAL A 115 8.05 15.16 -23.80
C VAL A 115 8.00 15.89 -25.13
N ARG A 116 8.22 17.20 -25.10
CA ARG A 116 8.37 18.07 -26.29
C ARG A 116 9.84 18.29 -26.66
N GLU A 117 10.74 17.48 -26.13
CA GLU A 117 12.14 17.54 -26.51
C GLU A 117 12.27 17.14 -27.99
N GLY A 118 13.03 17.94 -28.72
CA GLY A 118 13.46 17.57 -30.07
C GLY A 118 14.35 16.33 -30.00
N LYS A 119 14.46 15.64 -31.13
CA LYS A 119 15.37 14.51 -31.28
C LYS A 119 16.79 14.88 -30.81
N GLU A 120 17.40 14.01 -30.03
CA GLU A 120 18.72 14.20 -29.47
C GLU A 120 19.78 14.32 -30.58
N CYS A 121 20.63 15.36 -30.55
CA CYS A 121 21.64 15.63 -31.58
C CYS A 121 22.67 14.50 -31.78
N GLY A 122 22.81 13.59 -30.80
CA GLY A 122 23.70 12.42 -30.89
C GLY A 122 23.15 11.29 -31.76
N THR A 123 21.86 11.29 -32.08
CA THR A 123 21.23 10.24 -32.89
C THR A 123 21.33 10.55 -34.38
N ILE A 124 22.40 10.03 -34.99
CA ILE A 124 22.75 10.16 -36.41
C ILE A 124 21.86 9.36 -37.37
N THR A 125 20.65 8.97 -36.97
CA THR A 125 19.74 8.19 -37.83
C THR A 125 19.21 8.95 -39.04
N GLU A 126 19.38 10.28 -39.06
CA GLU A 126 18.99 11.16 -40.18
C GLU A 126 20.12 11.39 -41.20
N MET A 127 21.36 11.00 -40.89
CA MET A 127 22.44 11.07 -41.87
C MET A 127 22.62 9.72 -42.56
N GLY A 128 22.98 9.75 -43.83
CA GLY A 128 23.37 8.54 -44.55
C GLY A 128 24.62 7.94 -43.91
N PHE A 129 24.56 6.66 -43.55
CA PHE A 129 25.73 5.93 -43.07
C PHE A 129 26.50 5.35 -44.26
N ASP A 130 27.83 5.42 -44.19
CA ASP A 130 28.68 4.71 -45.14
C ASP A 130 28.54 3.19 -44.93
N GLY A 131 28.50 2.42 -46.01
CA GLY A 131 28.32 0.96 -45.97
C GLY A 131 26.89 0.44 -45.83
N VAL A 132 25.86 1.30 -45.85
CA VAL A 132 24.44 0.86 -45.92
C VAL A 132 24.14 0.15 -47.24
N PHE A 133 24.81 0.59 -48.30
CA PHE A 133 24.72 -0.03 -49.61
C PHE A 133 25.97 -0.87 -49.87
N THR A 134 25.78 -2.03 -50.49
CA THR A 134 26.89 -2.81 -51.02
C THR A 134 27.60 -2.00 -52.11
N PRO A 135 28.90 -1.69 -51.96
CA PRO A 135 29.61 -0.93 -52.98
C PRO A 135 29.66 -1.74 -54.29
N MET A 136 29.67 -1.04 -55.41
CA MET A 136 29.86 -1.66 -56.71
C MET A 136 31.23 -2.37 -56.75
N ILE A 137 31.27 -3.56 -57.36
CA ILE A 137 32.52 -4.31 -57.56
C ILE A 137 33.53 -3.37 -58.26
N PRO A 138 34.77 -3.23 -57.75
CA PRO A 138 35.73 -2.23 -58.25
C PRO A 138 35.95 -2.29 -59.76
N ASN A 139 36.05 -3.50 -60.31
CA ASN A 139 36.20 -3.72 -61.74
C ASN A 139 35.02 -3.15 -62.56
N LEU A 140 33.78 -3.34 -62.10
CA LEU A 140 32.60 -2.80 -62.77
C LEU A 140 32.54 -1.27 -62.65
N LYS A 141 32.95 -0.73 -61.49
CA LYS A 141 33.00 0.72 -61.27
C LYS A 141 34.00 1.40 -62.21
N GLU A 142 35.19 0.85 -62.37
CA GLU A 142 36.24 1.43 -63.21
C GLU A 142 35.95 1.26 -64.71
N ASN A 143 35.30 0.17 -65.10
CA ASN A 143 35.05 -0.14 -66.52
C ASN A 143 33.72 0.39 -67.02
N ILE A 144 32.62 0.15 -66.31
CA ILE A 144 31.25 0.43 -66.79
C ILE A 144 30.80 1.84 -66.42
N GLN A 145 31.10 2.33 -65.21
CA GLN A 145 30.66 3.67 -64.79
C GLN A 145 31.56 4.79 -65.34
N ASN A 146 32.74 4.46 -65.87
CA ASN A 146 33.62 5.42 -66.51
C ASN A 146 33.17 5.65 -67.96
N ALA A 147 32.58 6.82 -68.22
CA ALA A 147 32.07 7.20 -69.54
C ALA A 147 33.16 7.16 -70.63
N ASN A 148 34.42 7.44 -70.28
CA ASN A 148 35.56 7.33 -71.22
C ASN A 148 35.72 5.94 -71.84
N ASN A 149 35.22 4.87 -71.20
CA ASN A 149 35.36 3.51 -71.71
C ASN A 149 34.20 3.10 -72.62
N LEU A 150 33.05 3.78 -72.56
CA LEU A 150 31.82 3.38 -73.26
C LEU A 150 31.39 4.42 -74.31
N ILE A 151 31.58 5.69 -74.01
CA ILE A 151 31.13 6.82 -74.82
C ILE A 151 32.33 7.34 -75.59
N THR A 152 32.29 7.16 -76.91
CA THR A 152 33.38 7.53 -77.81
C THR A 152 33.64 9.03 -77.89
N GLU A 153 32.60 9.86 -77.69
CA GLU A 153 32.69 11.32 -77.64
C GLU A 153 33.48 11.82 -76.42
N ASP A 154 33.38 11.10 -75.30
CA ASP A 154 34.08 11.42 -74.05
C ASP A 154 35.50 10.84 -74.04
N ALA A 155 35.67 9.64 -74.61
CA ALA A 155 36.94 8.94 -74.71
C ALA A 155 38.02 9.71 -75.51
N SER A 156 37.61 10.47 -76.53
CA SER A 156 38.54 11.21 -77.39
C SER A 156 37.97 12.57 -77.74
N PRO A 157 38.56 13.67 -77.25
CA PRO A 157 38.14 15.01 -77.63
C PRO A 157 38.30 15.19 -79.15
N GLY A 158 37.20 15.53 -79.83
CA GLY A 158 37.16 15.68 -81.29
C GLY A 158 36.67 14.44 -82.05
N TRP A 159 36.19 13.40 -81.38
CA TRP A 159 35.49 12.30 -82.03
C TRP A 159 34.16 12.79 -82.64
N ILE A 160 33.95 12.54 -83.93
CA ILE A 160 32.74 12.93 -84.66
C ILE A 160 32.01 11.67 -85.12
N ARG A 161 30.72 11.59 -84.83
CA ARG A 161 29.86 10.49 -85.29
C ARG A 161 29.81 10.48 -86.82
N GLY A 162 30.30 9.39 -87.43
CA GLY A 162 30.46 9.28 -88.88
C GLY A 162 31.89 9.48 -89.38
N GLY A 163 32.83 9.80 -88.49
CA GLY A 163 34.25 9.93 -88.78
C GLY A 163 34.62 11.27 -89.43
N LEU A 164 35.90 11.62 -89.36
CA LEU A 164 36.44 12.78 -90.06
C LEU A 164 36.77 12.35 -91.50
N PRO A 165 36.28 13.06 -92.54
CA PRO A 165 36.54 12.66 -93.92
C PRO A 165 38.04 12.70 -94.18
N SER A 166 38.59 11.59 -94.69
CA SER A 166 40.05 11.39 -94.86
C SER A 166 40.72 12.51 -95.66
N ARG A 167 39.99 13.11 -96.62
CA ARG A 167 40.47 14.26 -97.41
C ARG A 167 40.64 15.56 -96.59
N ALA A 168 39.76 15.82 -95.63
CA ALA A 168 39.87 16.99 -94.75
C ALA A 168 41.00 16.79 -93.73
N TYR A 169 41.15 15.57 -93.21
CA TYR A 169 42.24 15.23 -92.28
C TYR A 169 43.62 15.47 -92.89
N ILE A 170 43.86 14.98 -94.11
CA ILE A 170 45.15 15.16 -94.80
C ILE A 170 45.45 16.65 -95.08
N ARG A 171 44.42 17.47 -95.32
CA ARG A 171 44.58 18.91 -95.53
C ARG A 171 45.06 19.60 -94.26
N ASP A 172 44.48 19.25 -93.10
CA ASP A 172 44.76 19.94 -91.84
C ASP A 172 46.04 19.42 -91.14
N VAL A 173 46.54 18.21 -91.49
CA VAL A 173 47.83 17.66 -91.00
C VAL A 173 49.06 18.24 -91.73
N ASN A 174 48.91 18.65 -92.98
CA ASN A 174 50.01 19.12 -93.84
C ASN A 174 50.16 20.67 -93.86
N CYS A 175 49.55 21.37 -92.91
CA CYS A 175 49.61 22.83 -92.79
C CYS A 175 50.16 23.23 -91.41
#